data_AF-A0A836VA11-F1
#
_entry.id   AF-A0A836VA11-F1
#
_cell.length_a   1.000
_cell.length_b   1.000
_cell.length_c   1.000
_cell.angle_alpha   90.00
_cell.angle_beta   90.00
_cell.angle_gamma   90.00
#
_symmetry.space_group_name_H-M   'P 1'
#
loop_
_entity.id
_entity.type
_entity.pdbx_description
1 polymer ?
#
loop_
_entity_poly.entity_id
_entity_poly.type
_entity_poly.pdbx_seq_one_letter_code
_entity_poly.pdbx_strand_id
1 'polypeptide(L)'
;MQPETYTLMHRMYCVASDKREIEIVLRRFKEIFEGTKCSDKRDDKFDAAWSLSCMAGLYARLCEPFLAERCYIDAISLFEANEMSLNAATICVALARFLWEQGKVDNAEAMLRMNIVYLVRHWGTGNHHVLDAEEELLHFQNTGQMIEAHLHHWCKACNIDDFGVGFDFEDSDRAER
;
A
#
# COMPACT_ATOMS: atom_id res chain seq x y z
N MET A 1 -12.69 -10.27 12.09
CA MET A 1 -13.54 -10.78 10.98
C MET A 1 -13.67 -9.64 9.99
N GLN A 2 -13.23 -9.81 8.74
CA GLN A 2 -13.37 -8.73 7.74
C GLN A 2 -14.85 -8.66 7.30
N PRO A 3 -15.43 -7.46 7.12
CA PRO A 3 -16.83 -7.30 6.72
C PRO A 3 -17.15 -8.02 5.41
N GLU A 4 -18.38 -8.49 5.24
CA GLU A 4 -18.84 -9.08 3.97
C GLU A 4 -18.68 -8.10 2.80
N THR A 5 -18.90 -6.81 3.05
CA THR A 5 -18.69 -5.72 2.09
C THR A 5 -17.25 -5.67 1.57
N TYR A 6 -16.26 -5.86 2.44
CA TYR A 6 -14.85 -5.88 2.04
C TYR A 6 -14.58 -6.95 0.98
N THR A 7 -15.05 -8.17 1.24
CA THR A 7 -14.82 -9.31 0.34
C THR A 7 -15.47 -9.08 -1.01
N LEU A 8 -16.67 -8.50 -1.00
CA LEU A 8 -17.39 -8.14 -2.23
C LEU A 8 -16.65 -7.05 -3.01
N MET A 9 -16.24 -5.96 -2.34
CA MET A 9 -15.50 -4.87 -2.98
C MET A 9 -14.20 -5.37 -3.60
N HIS A 10 -13.42 -6.17 -2.87
CA HIS A 10 -12.17 -6.75 -3.39
C HIS A 10 -12.42 -7.62 -4.62
N ARG A 11 -13.47 -8.46 -4.61
CA ARG A 11 -13.81 -9.28 -5.79
C ARG A 11 -14.17 -8.41 -6.98
N MET A 12 -15.02 -7.40 -6.80
CA MET A 12 -15.41 -6.47 -7.86
C MET A 12 -14.19 -5.74 -8.44
N TYR A 13 -13.27 -5.29 -7.57
CA TYR A 13 -12.02 -4.66 -7.98
C TYR A 13 -11.16 -5.58 -8.85
N CYS A 14 -11.00 -6.84 -8.44
CA CYS A 14 -10.17 -7.81 -9.15
C CYS A 14 -10.75 -8.27 -10.49
N VAL A 15 -12.07 -8.45 -10.58
CA VAL A 15 -12.71 -9.00 -11.78
C VAL A 15 -12.98 -7.95 -12.85
N ALA A 16 -13.15 -6.68 -12.49
CA ALA A 16 -13.25 -5.62 -13.49
C ALA A 16 -11.97 -5.61 -14.29
N SER A 17 -12.05 -5.81 -15.60
CA SER A 17 -10.89 -6.03 -16.48
C SER A 17 -10.81 -4.96 -17.57
N ASP A 18 -11.94 -4.66 -18.20
CA ASP A 18 -12.05 -3.65 -19.24
C ASP A 18 -12.58 -2.30 -18.72
N LYS A 19 -12.48 -1.26 -19.56
CA LYS A 19 -12.90 0.09 -19.22
C LYS A 19 -14.37 0.16 -18.77
N ARG A 20 -15.27 -0.56 -19.43
CA ARG A 20 -16.71 -0.53 -19.12
C ARG A 20 -16.98 -1.18 -17.77
N GLU A 21 -16.34 -2.31 -17.49
CA GLU A 21 -16.44 -2.98 -16.19
C GLU A 21 -15.88 -2.10 -15.07
N ILE A 22 -14.72 -1.47 -15.30
CA ILE A 22 -14.12 -0.55 -14.34
C ILE A 22 -15.06 0.63 -14.04
N GLU A 23 -15.68 1.24 -15.06
CA GLU A 23 -16.66 2.32 -14.87
C GLU A 23 -17.91 1.88 -14.09
N ILE A 24 -18.37 0.64 -14.28
CA ILE A 24 -19.46 0.06 -13.50
C ILE A 24 -19.05 -0.09 -12.03
N VAL A 25 -17.88 -0.67 -11.77
CA VAL A 25 -17.38 -0.88 -10.41
C VAL A 25 -17.08 0.45 -9.71
N LEU A 26 -16.50 1.43 -10.39
CA LEU A 26 -16.29 2.78 -9.88
C LEU A 26 -17.60 3.43 -9.40
N ARG A 27 -18.69 3.27 -10.15
CA ARG A 27 -20.01 3.77 -9.74
C ARG A 27 -20.49 3.11 -8.46
N ARG A 28 -20.30 1.79 -8.33
CA ARG A 28 -20.66 1.05 -7.12
C ARG A 28 -19.85 1.47 -5.91
N PHE A 29 -18.54 1.67 -6.06
CA PHE A 29 -17.72 2.16 -4.95
C PHE A 29 -18.08 3.59 -4.54
N LYS A 30 -18.44 4.46 -5.49
CA LYS A 30 -19.00 5.79 -5.17
C LYS A 30 -20.31 5.69 -4.38
N GLU A 31 -21.22 4.80 -4.78
CA GLU A 31 -22.48 4.55 -4.04
C GLU A 31 -22.22 4.07 -2.61
N ILE A 32 -21.27 3.14 -2.42
CA ILE A 32 -20.85 2.66 -1.09
C ILE A 32 -20.27 3.81 -0.28
N PHE A 33 -19.32 4.56 -0.83
CA PHE A 33 -18.70 5.71 -0.16
C PHE A 33 -19.76 6.73 0.29
N GLU A 34 -20.62 7.17 -0.61
CA GLU A 34 -21.66 8.16 -0.30
C GLU A 34 -22.65 7.65 0.76
N GLY A 35 -22.97 6.35 0.74
CA GLY A 35 -23.86 5.73 1.73
C GLY A 35 -23.23 5.54 3.12
N THR A 36 -21.90 5.52 3.22
CA THR A 36 -21.18 5.14 4.46
C THR A 36 -20.34 6.26 5.07
N LYS A 37 -19.94 7.29 4.31
CA LYS A 37 -18.99 8.34 4.75
C LYS A 37 -19.41 9.15 5.98
N CYS A 38 -20.70 9.24 6.28
CA CYS A 38 -21.23 9.97 7.43
C CYS A 38 -21.71 9.05 8.58
N SER A 39 -21.47 7.75 8.47
CA SER A 39 -21.91 6.79 9.50
C SER A 39 -20.99 6.81 10.71
N ASP A 40 -21.56 6.65 11.90
CA ASP A 40 -20.79 6.47 13.13
C ASP A 40 -20.30 5.04 13.33
N LYS A 41 -20.86 4.07 12.60
CA LYS A 41 -20.50 2.66 12.72
C LYS A 41 -19.08 2.44 12.20
N ARG A 42 -18.29 1.70 12.97
CA ARG A 42 -16.90 1.38 12.62
C ARG A 42 -16.78 0.68 11.27
N ASP A 43 -17.68 -0.26 10.97
CA ASP A 43 -17.61 -1.02 9.72
C ASP A 43 -17.96 -0.14 8.51
N ASP A 44 -18.93 0.75 8.63
CA ASP A 44 -19.26 1.72 7.57
C ASP A 44 -18.09 2.70 7.34
N LYS A 45 -17.44 3.17 8.42
CA LYS A 45 -16.24 4.01 8.33
C LYS A 45 -15.10 3.31 7.60
N PHE A 46 -14.92 2.01 7.88
CA PHE A 46 -13.97 1.18 7.16
C PHE A 46 -14.36 1.05 5.69
N ASP A 47 -15.61 0.73 5.38
CA ASP A 47 -16.11 0.56 4.01
C ASP A 47 -15.96 1.85 3.19
N ALA A 48 -16.23 3.02 3.80
CA ALA A 48 -16.02 4.32 3.18
C ALA A 48 -14.55 4.53 2.76
N ALA A 49 -13.61 4.35 3.69
CA ALA A 49 -12.19 4.54 3.40
C ALA A 49 -11.62 3.48 2.45
N TRP A 50 -12.07 2.23 2.57
CA TRP A 50 -11.63 1.15 1.69
C TRP A 50 -12.16 1.33 0.26
N SER A 51 -13.40 1.80 0.10
CA SER A 51 -13.96 2.09 -1.22
C SER A 51 -13.15 3.14 -1.98
N LEU A 52 -12.64 4.18 -1.28
CA LEU A 52 -11.73 5.17 -1.86
C LEU A 52 -10.41 4.55 -2.33
N SER A 53 -9.80 3.68 -1.53
CA SER A 53 -8.59 2.95 -1.93
C SER A 53 -8.82 2.08 -3.17
N CYS A 54 -9.94 1.35 -3.23
CA CYS A 54 -10.28 0.57 -4.42
C CYS A 54 -10.54 1.46 -5.64
N MET A 55 -11.20 2.61 -5.47
CA MET A 55 -11.37 3.61 -6.54
C MET A 55 -10.03 4.13 -7.05
N ALA A 56 -9.04 4.34 -6.17
CA ALA A 56 -7.71 4.80 -6.55
C ALA A 56 -7.03 3.84 -7.52
N GLY A 57 -7.02 2.54 -7.20
CA GLY A 57 -6.47 1.51 -8.08
C GLY A 57 -7.22 1.41 -9.42
N LEU A 58 -8.55 1.59 -9.43
CA LEU A 58 -9.33 1.62 -10.66
C LEU A 58 -9.02 2.85 -11.52
N TYR A 59 -8.87 4.04 -10.93
CA TYR A 59 -8.45 5.23 -11.66
C TYR A 59 -7.03 5.10 -12.22
N ALA A 60 -6.11 4.46 -11.48
CA ALA A 60 -4.77 4.17 -11.98
C ALA A 60 -4.83 3.29 -13.24
N ARG A 61 -5.68 2.25 -13.24
CA ARG A 61 -5.92 1.37 -14.40
C ARG A 61 -6.58 2.07 -15.59
N LEU A 62 -7.33 3.14 -15.34
CA LEU A 62 -7.89 4.01 -16.39
C LEU A 62 -6.91 5.08 -16.89
N CYS A 63 -5.67 5.11 -16.38
CA CYS A 63 -4.70 6.17 -16.66
C CYS A 63 -5.18 7.57 -16.24
N GLU A 64 -5.88 7.66 -15.10
CA GLU A 64 -6.38 8.90 -14.51
C GLU A 64 -5.58 9.24 -13.23
N PRO A 65 -4.29 9.62 -13.34
CA PRO A 65 -3.36 9.63 -12.21
C PRO A 65 -3.74 10.65 -11.12
N PHE A 66 -4.31 11.79 -11.51
CA PHE A 66 -4.77 12.80 -10.55
C PHE A 66 -5.90 12.29 -9.66
N LEU A 67 -6.87 11.56 -10.24
CA LEU A 67 -7.97 10.99 -9.49
C LEU A 67 -7.50 9.83 -8.61
N ALA A 68 -6.57 9.01 -9.11
CA ALA A 68 -5.97 7.93 -8.34
C ALA A 68 -5.25 8.45 -7.08
N GLU A 69 -4.33 9.40 -7.25
CA GLU A 69 -3.56 10.00 -6.15
C GLU A 69 -4.49 10.63 -5.10
N ARG A 70 -5.50 11.38 -5.55
CA ARG A 70 -6.47 11.99 -4.65
C ARG A 70 -7.26 10.95 -3.85
N CYS A 71 -7.73 9.88 -4.49
CA CYS A 71 -8.45 8.82 -3.81
C CYS A 71 -7.60 8.11 -2.75
N TYR A 72 -6.30 7.90 -3.01
CA TYR A 72 -5.39 7.36 -1.99
C TYR A 72 -5.22 8.30 -0.80
N ILE A 73 -4.99 9.59 -1.05
CA ILE A 73 -4.85 10.61 0.01
C ILE A 73 -6.12 10.70 0.86
N ASP A 74 -7.29 10.74 0.21
CA ASP A 74 -8.58 10.79 0.89
C ASP A 74 -8.81 9.52 1.73
N ALA A 75 -8.41 8.34 1.24
CA ALA A 75 -8.50 7.08 1.98
C ALA A 75 -7.59 7.06 3.23
N ILE A 76 -6.33 7.51 3.12
CA ILE A 76 -5.40 7.62 4.25
C ILE A 76 -5.98 8.55 5.31
N SER A 77 -6.43 9.74 4.89
CA SER A 77 -7.02 10.76 5.78
C SER A 77 -8.23 10.21 6.53
N LEU A 78 -9.09 9.45 5.84
CA LEU A 78 -10.29 8.88 6.44
C LEU A 78 -9.96 7.72 7.39
N PHE A 79 -8.99 6.87 7.08
CA PHE A 79 -8.54 5.85 8.03
C PHE A 79 -7.91 6.46 9.28
N GLU A 80 -7.09 7.51 9.13
CA GLU A 80 -6.49 8.21 10.28
C GLU A 80 -7.56 8.87 11.16
N ALA A 81 -8.52 9.59 10.56
CA ALA A 81 -9.61 10.24 11.29
C ALA A 81 -10.49 9.25 12.07
N ASN A 82 -10.50 7.97 11.67
CA ASN A 82 -11.25 6.89 12.32
C ASN A 82 -10.35 5.97 13.17
N GLU A 83 -9.13 6.41 13.52
CA GLU A 83 -8.17 5.70 14.37
C GLU A 83 -7.74 4.32 13.83
N MET A 84 -7.89 4.09 12.53
CA MET A 84 -7.55 2.84 11.86
C MET A 84 -6.11 2.88 11.31
N SER A 85 -5.15 3.06 12.22
CA SER A 85 -3.74 3.29 11.86
C SER A 85 -3.15 2.21 10.97
N LEU A 86 -3.43 0.93 11.25
CA LEU A 86 -2.96 -0.17 10.41
C LEU A 86 -3.47 -0.07 8.97
N ASN A 87 -4.72 0.37 8.79
CA ASN A 87 -5.29 0.53 7.45
C ASN A 87 -4.69 1.73 6.73
N ALA A 88 -4.45 2.85 7.42
CA ALA A 88 -3.73 3.98 6.86
C ALA A 88 -2.32 3.57 6.38
N ALA A 89 -1.60 2.76 7.17
CA ALA A 89 -0.29 2.23 6.81
C ALA A 89 -0.31 1.41 5.50
N THR A 90 -1.29 0.51 5.34
CA THR A 90 -1.46 -0.25 4.10
C THR A 90 -1.67 0.67 2.89
N ILE A 91 -2.47 1.74 3.03
CA ILE A 91 -2.72 2.66 1.92
C ILE A 91 -1.50 3.53 1.62
N CYS A 92 -0.68 3.88 2.61
CA CYS A 92 0.60 4.56 2.38
C CYS A 92 1.52 3.76 1.45
N VAL A 93 1.64 2.43 1.64
CA VAL A 93 2.45 1.57 0.75
C VAL A 93 1.87 1.55 -0.67
N ALA A 94 0.55 1.44 -0.80
CA ALA A 94 -0.11 1.45 -2.11
C ALA A 94 0.11 2.78 -2.86
N LEU A 95 0.01 3.91 -2.14
CA LEU A 95 0.28 5.23 -2.71
C LEU A 95 1.77 5.42 -3.02
N ALA A 96 2.68 4.92 -2.18
CA ALA A 96 4.12 4.95 -2.44
C ALA A 96 4.46 4.26 -3.77
N ARG A 97 3.92 3.05 -3.98
CA ARG A 97 4.08 2.32 -5.24
C ARG A 97 3.54 3.09 -6.43
N PHE A 98 2.30 3.59 -6.31
CA PHE A 98 1.69 4.38 -7.37
C PHE A 98 2.52 5.61 -7.73
N LEU A 99 3.00 6.37 -6.73
CA LEU A 99 3.83 7.56 -6.95
C LEU A 99 5.18 7.22 -7.59
N TRP A 100 5.80 6.12 -7.16
CA TRP A 100 7.04 5.61 -7.74
C TRP A 100 6.89 5.22 -9.20
N GLU A 101 5.80 4.53 -9.58
CA GLU A 101 5.47 4.20 -10.97
C GLU A 101 5.26 5.46 -11.84
N GLN A 102 4.87 6.59 -11.23
CA GLN A 102 4.78 7.89 -11.90
C GLN A 102 6.11 8.68 -11.89
N GLY A 103 7.19 8.12 -11.37
CA GLY A 103 8.50 8.77 -11.25
C GLY A 103 8.59 9.82 -10.13
N LYS A 104 7.60 9.90 -9.24
CA LYS A 104 7.57 10.84 -8.10
C LYS A 104 8.28 10.24 -6.88
N VAL A 105 9.58 9.98 -7.01
CA VAL A 105 10.41 9.26 -6.03
C VAL A 105 10.35 9.90 -4.64
N ASP A 106 10.52 11.22 -4.53
CA ASP A 106 10.50 11.92 -3.23
C ASP A 106 9.15 11.77 -2.51
N ASN A 107 8.04 11.82 -3.26
CA ASN A 107 6.70 11.66 -2.69
C ASN A 107 6.46 10.20 -2.29
N ALA A 108 7.00 9.23 -3.03
CA ALA A 108 6.93 7.82 -2.66
C ALA A 108 7.69 7.57 -1.35
N GLU A 109 8.90 8.13 -1.19
CA GLU A 109 9.66 8.04 0.06
C GLU A 109 8.88 8.64 1.24
N ALA A 110 8.24 9.80 1.04
CA ALA A 110 7.42 10.42 2.07
C ALA A 110 6.29 9.50 2.53
N MET A 111 5.68 8.74 1.63
CA MET A 111 4.64 7.76 1.96
C MET A 111 5.21 6.54 2.70
N LEU A 112 6.40 6.07 2.35
CA LEU A 112 7.08 5.00 3.11
C LEU A 112 7.43 5.44 4.54
N ARG A 113 7.84 6.70 4.73
CA ARG A 113 8.04 7.28 6.07
C ARG A 113 6.73 7.33 6.87
N MET A 114 5.63 7.74 6.23
CA MET A 114 4.32 7.78 6.87
C MET A 114 3.79 6.39 7.24
N ASN A 115 4.06 5.37 6.42
CA ASN A 115 3.77 3.97 6.74
C ASN A 115 4.38 3.59 8.11
N ILE A 116 5.68 3.83 8.30
CA ILE A 116 6.38 3.53 9.57
C ILE A 116 5.71 4.25 10.75
N VAL A 117 5.34 5.53 10.60
CA VAL A 117 4.65 6.29 11.66
C VAL A 117 3.34 5.61 12.09
N TYR A 118 2.52 5.17 11.13
CA TYR A 118 1.26 4.49 11.44
C TYR A 118 1.49 3.10 12.06
N LEU A 119 2.50 2.36 11.60
CA LEU A 119 2.83 1.05 12.17
C LEU A 119 3.35 1.17 13.61
N VAL A 120 4.20 2.16 13.90
CA VAL A 120 4.64 2.46 15.27
C VAL A 120 3.46 2.84 16.15
N ARG A 121 2.51 3.62 15.64
CA ARG A 121 1.28 3.97 16.39
C ARG A 121 0.43 2.74 16.71
N HIS A 122 0.39 1.74 15.82
CA HIS A 122 -0.44 0.55 16.00
C HIS A 122 0.23 -0.55 16.85
N TRP A 123 1.52 -0.83 16.62
CA TRP A 123 2.24 -1.96 17.21
C TRP A 123 3.38 -1.57 18.15
N GLY A 124 3.82 -0.30 18.13
CA GLY A 124 5.02 0.15 18.84
C GLY A 124 6.32 -0.13 18.08
N THR A 125 7.39 0.55 18.51
CA THR A 125 8.73 0.39 17.95
C THR A 125 9.28 -1.02 18.16
N GLY A 126 10.04 -1.54 17.19
CA GLY A 126 10.68 -2.85 17.28
C GLY A 126 9.77 -4.05 16.99
N ASN A 127 8.49 -3.83 16.66
CA ASN A 127 7.63 -4.87 16.10
C ASN A 127 8.14 -5.26 14.70
N HIS A 128 8.07 -6.54 14.34
CA HIS A 128 8.56 -7.04 13.05
C HIS A 128 7.98 -6.28 11.85
N HIS A 129 6.70 -5.91 11.86
CA HIS A 129 6.12 -5.11 10.78
C HIS A 129 6.71 -3.70 10.66
N VAL A 130 7.11 -3.10 11.78
CA VAL A 130 7.80 -1.80 11.77
C VAL A 130 9.20 -1.96 11.20
N LEU A 131 9.92 -3.01 11.62
CA LEU A 131 11.25 -3.32 11.10
C LEU A 131 11.22 -3.58 9.59
N ASP A 132 10.25 -4.35 9.10
CA ASP A 132 10.06 -4.60 7.66
C ASP A 132 9.85 -3.28 6.89
N ALA A 133 9.06 -2.36 7.44
CA ALA A 133 8.81 -1.06 6.81
C ALA A 133 10.04 -0.12 6.85
N GLU A 134 10.85 -0.19 7.91
CA GLU A 134 12.12 0.53 8.01
C GLU A 134 13.14 0.03 6.98
N GLU A 135 13.22 -1.29 6.77
CA GLU A 135 14.08 -1.90 5.75
C GLU A 135 13.62 -1.55 4.33
N GLU A 136 12.31 -1.57 4.06
CA GLU A 136 11.75 -1.09 2.77
C GLU A 136 12.19 0.35 2.48
N LEU A 137 12.07 1.25 3.47
CA LEU A 137 12.47 2.64 3.33
C LEU A 137 13.98 2.78 3.09
N LEU A 138 14.80 2.04 3.85
CA LEU A 138 16.26 2.08 3.71
C LEU A 138 16.69 1.59 2.32
N HIS A 139 16.12 0.48 1.84
CA HIS A 139 16.40 -0.02 0.50
C HIS A 139 15.97 0.99 -0.56
N PHE A 140 14.75 1.54 -0.44
CA PHE A 140 14.22 2.54 -1.37
C PHE A 140 15.12 3.79 -1.45
N GLN A 141 15.63 4.28 -0.32
CA GLN A 141 16.57 5.41 -0.29
C GLN A 141 17.90 5.12 -0.98
N ASN A 142 18.38 3.88 -0.91
CA ASN A 142 19.66 3.49 -1.50
C ASN A 142 19.56 3.18 -2.99
N THR A 143 18.45 2.59 -3.46
CA THR A 143 18.34 2.02 -4.81
C THR A 143 17.24 2.67 -5.65
N GLY A 144 16.29 3.37 -5.02
CA GLY A 144 15.07 3.85 -5.66
C GLY A 144 14.11 2.73 -6.06
N GLN A 145 14.29 1.50 -5.56
CA GLN A 145 13.43 0.35 -5.85
C GLN A 145 12.58 -0.02 -4.63
N MET A 146 11.38 -0.54 -4.87
CA MET A 146 10.57 -1.18 -3.83
C MET A 146 10.81 -2.68 -3.84
N ILE A 147 10.84 -3.31 -2.66
CA ILE A 147 11.22 -4.71 -2.47
C ILE A 147 10.17 -5.56 -1.75
N GLU A 148 9.08 -4.93 -1.31
CA GLU A 148 7.98 -5.61 -0.61
C GLU A 148 8.43 -6.37 0.65
N ALA A 149 9.31 -5.78 1.46
CA ALA A 149 9.95 -6.43 2.62
C ALA A 149 8.97 -7.18 3.55
N HIS A 150 7.75 -6.65 3.72
CA HIS A 150 6.66 -7.26 4.50
C HIS A 150 6.22 -8.66 4.04
N LEU A 151 6.48 -9.07 2.79
CA LEU A 151 6.10 -10.40 2.27
C LEU A 151 7.14 -11.48 2.58
N HIS A 152 8.38 -11.10 2.86
CA HIS A 152 9.48 -12.04 3.05
C HIS A 152 10.05 -11.96 4.47
N HIS A 153 9.48 -11.11 5.33
CA HIS A 153 9.80 -10.98 6.76
C HIS A 153 11.28 -10.63 7.06
N TRP A 154 12.05 -10.26 6.03
CA TRP A 154 13.34 -9.56 6.13
C TRP A 154 13.83 -9.05 4.76
N CYS A 155 14.47 -7.86 4.72
CA CYS A 155 15.35 -7.50 3.62
C CYS A 155 16.56 -6.69 4.09
N LYS A 156 17.74 -7.22 3.79
CA LYS A 156 19.02 -6.81 4.39
C LYS A 156 19.79 -5.73 3.61
N ALA A 157 19.21 -4.98 2.68
CA ALA A 157 19.98 -4.61 1.46
C ALA A 157 20.74 -5.85 0.89
N CYS A 158 20.08 -7.02 1.04
CA CYS A 158 20.25 -8.28 0.32
C CYS A 158 21.33 -9.28 0.78
N ASN A 159 21.09 -10.01 1.87
CA ASN A 159 21.27 -11.47 1.87
C ASN A 159 20.75 -12.15 3.13
N ILE A 160 19.45 -12.46 3.11
CA ILE A 160 18.73 -13.60 3.72
C ILE A 160 17.34 -13.12 4.19
N ASP A 161 16.40 -14.07 4.24
CA ASP A 161 15.15 -14.08 5.00
C ASP A 161 15.03 -15.41 5.77
N ASP A 162 13.90 -15.70 6.43
CA ASP A 162 13.69 -16.95 7.19
C ASP A 162 13.85 -18.26 6.37
N PHE A 163 14.04 -18.19 5.03
CA PHE A 163 14.24 -19.32 4.12
C PHE A 163 15.67 -19.45 3.56
N GLY A 164 16.61 -18.58 3.93
CA GLY A 164 18.05 -18.86 3.81
C GLY A 164 18.69 -18.78 2.42
N VAL A 165 18.09 -18.13 1.42
CA VAL A 165 18.78 -17.92 0.12
C VAL A 165 19.51 -16.59 0.12
N GLY A 166 20.82 -16.67 0.36
CA GLY A 166 21.74 -15.62 -0.01
C GLY A 166 22.18 -15.80 -1.47
N PHE A 167 22.02 -14.79 -2.32
CA PHE A 167 22.79 -14.74 -3.55
C PHE A 167 24.19 -14.27 -3.16
N ASP A 168 25.11 -15.20 -2.99
CA ASP A 168 26.53 -14.87 -2.95
C ASP A 168 26.91 -14.24 -4.29
N PHE A 169 27.27 -12.95 -4.29
CA PHE A 169 28.07 -12.39 -5.36
C PHE A 169 29.54 -12.79 -5.12
N GLU A 170 29.82 -14.09 -5.10
CA GLU A 170 31.18 -14.57 -5.34
C GLU A 170 31.30 -14.89 -6.83
N ASP A 171 31.79 -13.90 -7.58
CA ASP A 171 32.70 -14.15 -8.70
C ASP A 171 33.41 -12.85 -9.12
N SER A 172 34.52 -12.58 -8.44
CA SER A 172 35.74 -12.32 -9.20
C SER A 172 36.94 -12.87 -8.44
N ASP A 173 37.10 -14.18 -8.56
CA ASP A 173 38.41 -14.74 -8.85
C ASP A 173 39.02 -13.95 -10.02
N ARG A 174 39.81 -12.92 -9.70
CA ARG A 174 41.01 -12.63 -10.49
C ARG A 174 42.15 -13.40 -9.87
N ALA A 175 42.24 -14.62 -10.39
CA ALA A 175 43.39 -15.48 -10.44
C ALA A 175 44.74 -14.73 -10.41
N GLU A 176 45.65 -15.27 -9.60
CA GLU A 176 47.06 -15.49 -9.90
C GLU A 176 47.66 -14.64 -11.03
N ARG A 177 48.44 -13.62 -10.63
CA ARG A 177 49.78 -13.31 -11.18
C ARG A 177 50.48 -12.25 -10.34
#